data_AF-A0A4R0P0A4-F1
#
_entry.id   AF-A0A4R0P0A4-F1
#
_cell.length_a   1.000
_cell.length_b   1.000
_cell.length_c   1.000
_cell.angle_alpha   90.00
_cell.angle_beta   90.00
_cell.angle_gamma   90.00
#
_symmetry.space_group_name_H-M   'P 1'
#
loop_
_entity.id
_entity.type
_entity.pdbx_description
1 polymer ?
#
loop_
_entity_poly.entity_id
_entity_poly.type
_entity_poly.pdbx_seq_one_letter_code
_entity_poly.pdbx_strand_id
1 'polypeptide(L)'
;MPILECLFSSDSNEVVQKVSERTAYYIGTTKAYRIDIFKTIKGSYDARSKFVDGQSVRTNYTKLSEQAMSKDNIVRKVLTKLIEQDDKIFLGKENELNKYLIELIFNQNVCKHIQVL
;
A
#
# COMPACT_ATOMS: atom_id res chain seq x y z
N MET A 1 0.08 -9.00 -1.99
CA MET A 1 0.17 -8.69 -0.55
C MET A 1 1.58 -8.85 -0.01
N PRO A 2 2.30 -9.99 -0.21
CA PRO A 2 3.66 -10.15 0.33
C PRO A 2 4.64 -9.05 -0.09
N ILE A 3 4.50 -8.56 -1.32
CA ILE A 3 5.33 -7.45 -1.83
C ILE A 3 5.13 -6.14 -1.06
N LEU A 4 3.89 -5.79 -0.70
CA LEU A 4 3.60 -4.56 0.06
C LEU A 4 4.04 -4.70 1.52
N GLU A 5 3.99 -5.91 2.08
CA GLU A 5 4.57 -6.20 3.40
C GLU A 5 6.07 -6.01 3.36
N CYS A 6 6.76 -6.57 2.38
CA CYS A 6 8.20 -6.42 2.23
C CYS A 6 8.65 -4.95 2.12
N LEU A 7 7.85 -4.11 1.47
CA LEU A 7 8.18 -2.70 1.26
C LEU A 7 7.79 -1.80 2.43
N PHE A 8 6.68 -2.11 3.11
CA PHE A 8 6.05 -1.19 4.06
C PHE A 8 5.87 -1.75 5.47
N SER A 9 6.24 -2.99 5.75
CA SER A 9 6.31 -3.53 7.11
C SER A 9 7.73 -3.34 7.63
N SER A 10 7.83 -2.68 8.79
CA SER A 10 9.09 -2.48 9.53
C SER A 10 9.25 -3.47 10.69
N ASP A 11 8.17 -4.19 11.02
CA ASP A 11 8.06 -5.10 12.15
C ASP A 11 6.74 -5.90 12.04
N SER A 12 6.59 -6.93 12.88
CA SER A 12 5.40 -7.80 12.91
C SER A 12 4.17 -7.20 13.60
N ASN A 13 4.28 -6.00 14.18
CA ASN A 13 3.17 -5.38 14.89
C ASN A 13 2.31 -4.56 13.93
N GLU A 14 1.01 -4.81 13.96
CA GLU A 14 0.01 -4.04 13.20
C GLU A 14 0.28 -3.98 11.69
N VAL A 15 0.85 -5.05 11.13
CA VAL A 15 1.28 -5.12 9.71
C VAL A 15 0.19 -4.64 8.76
N VAL A 16 -1.05 -5.12 8.93
CA VAL A 16 -2.18 -4.75 8.07
C VAL A 16 -2.43 -3.24 8.10
N GLN A 17 -2.39 -2.62 9.28
CA GLN A 17 -2.64 -1.19 9.45
C GLN A 17 -1.51 -0.38 8.81
N LYS A 18 -0.25 -0.69 9.16
CA LYS A 18 0.94 0.00 8.63
C LYS A 18 1.03 -0.10 7.11
N VAL A 19 0.87 -1.31 6.55
CA VAL A 19 0.94 -1.52 5.10
C VAL A 19 -0.19 -0.78 4.40
N SER A 20 -1.42 -0.84 4.94
CA SER A 20 -2.56 -0.13 4.33
C SER A 20 -2.36 1.38 4.33
N GLU A 21 -1.89 1.94 5.45
CA GLU A 21 -1.67 3.38 5.61
C GLU A 21 -0.50 3.88 4.78
N ARG A 22 0.67 3.24 4.90
CA ARG A 22 1.88 3.61 4.14
C ARG A 22 1.63 3.48 2.64
N THR A 23 0.98 2.42 2.17
CA THR A 23 0.61 2.29 0.75
C THR A 23 -0.30 3.44 0.31
N ALA A 24 -1.32 3.78 1.11
CA ALA A 24 -2.24 4.88 0.79
C ALA A 24 -1.50 6.21 0.68
N TYR A 25 -0.68 6.58 1.65
CA TYR A 25 0.09 7.83 1.61
C TYR A 25 1.17 7.83 0.52
N TYR A 26 1.74 6.66 0.21
CA TYR A 26 2.81 6.56 -0.79
C TYR A 26 2.35 6.92 -2.20
N ILE A 27 1.17 6.47 -2.63
CA ILE A 27 0.66 6.70 -4.01
C ILE A 27 -0.59 7.59 -4.09
N GLY A 28 -1.23 7.90 -2.96
CA GLY A 28 -2.51 8.60 -2.94
C GLY A 28 -2.38 10.13 -2.92
N THR A 29 -2.82 10.75 -4.00
CA THR A 29 -2.73 12.22 -4.21
C THR A 29 -3.84 13.02 -3.55
N THR A 30 -4.96 12.40 -3.16
CA THR A 30 -6.07 13.09 -2.48
C THR A 30 -6.52 12.30 -1.27
N LYS A 31 -7.14 12.97 -0.29
CA LYS A 31 -7.70 12.31 0.90
C LYS A 31 -8.67 11.18 0.51
N ALA A 32 -9.57 11.43 -0.44
CA ALA A 32 -10.53 10.44 -0.90
C ALA A 32 -9.82 9.22 -1.52
N TYR A 33 -8.80 9.46 -2.36
CA TYR A 33 -8.06 8.38 -2.99
C TYR A 33 -7.24 7.57 -1.98
N ARG A 34 -6.63 8.23 -0.99
CA ARG A 34 -5.94 7.56 0.12
C ARG A 34 -6.88 6.64 0.91
N ILE A 35 -8.08 7.10 1.22
CA ILE A 35 -9.10 6.30 1.92
C ILE A 35 -9.48 5.06 1.09
N ASP A 36 -9.63 5.22 -0.22
CA ASP A 36 -9.96 4.12 -1.12
C ASP A 36 -8.85 3.06 -1.20
N ILE A 37 -7.59 3.49 -1.37
CA ILE A 37 -6.42 2.61 -1.34
C ILE A 37 -6.34 1.87 -0.01
N PHE A 38 -6.46 2.59 1.11
CA PHE A 38 -6.40 2.01 2.45
C PHE A 38 -7.45 0.91 2.63
N LYS A 39 -8.71 1.17 2.27
CA LYS A 39 -9.80 0.19 2.36
C LYS A 39 -9.58 -1.01 1.44
N THR A 40 -9.07 -0.77 0.23
CA THR A 40 -8.76 -1.83 -0.74
C THR A 40 -7.70 -2.77 -0.21
N ILE A 41 -6.60 -2.23 0.34
CA ILE A 41 -5.54 -3.05 0.93
C ILE A 41 -6.05 -3.79 2.16
N LYS A 42 -6.72 -3.11 3.09
CA LYS A 42 -7.26 -3.73 4.31
C LYS A 42 -8.25 -4.87 4.00
N GLY A 43 -9.20 -4.64 3.10
CA GLY A 43 -10.14 -5.68 2.66
C GLY A 43 -9.46 -6.86 1.95
N SER A 44 -8.27 -6.64 1.38
CA SER A 44 -7.46 -7.72 0.80
C SER A 44 -6.88 -8.65 1.84
N TYR A 45 -6.44 -8.10 2.97
CA TYR A 45 -5.98 -8.87 4.11
C TYR A 45 -7.10 -9.70 4.71
N ASP A 46 -8.28 -9.10 4.87
CA ASP A 46 -9.46 -9.79 5.39
C ASP A 46 -9.85 -10.98 4.50
N ALA A 47 -9.85 -10.78 3.17
CA ALA A 47 -10.12 -11.84 2.21
C ALA A 47 -9.07 -12.97 2.27
N ARG A 48 -7.78 -12.62 2.41
CA ARG A 48 -6.69 -13.60 2.54
C ARG A 48 -6.81 -14.41 3.82
N SER A 49 -7.07 -13.75 4.96
CA SER A 49 -7.24 -14.44 6.24
C SER A 49 -8.36 -15.46 6.15
N LYS A 50 -9.56 -15.02 5.70
CA LYS A 50 -10.71 -15.91 5.54
C LYS A 50 -10.42 -17.11 4.64
N PHE A 51 -9.71 -16.90 3.54
CA PHE A 51 -9.33 -17.99 2.64
C PHE A 51 -8.37 -18.99 3.30
N VAL A 52 -7.34 -18.50 4.00
CA VAL A 52 -6.38 -19.34 4.73
C VAL A 52 -7.06 -20.11 5.86
N ASP A 53 -8.01 -19.47 6.55
CA ASP A 53 -8.78 -20.05 7.66
C ASP A 53 -9.89 -21.01 7.17
N GLY A 54 -9.93 -21.34 5.88
CA GLY A 54 -10.91 -22.27 5.30
C GLY A 54 -12.35 -21.74 5.27
N GLN A 55 -12.56 -20.44 5.50
CA GLN A 55 -13.89 -19.86 5.43
C GLN A 55 -14.33 -19.73 3.97
N SER A 56 -15.55 -20.17 3.69
CA SER A 56 -16.17 -20.04 2.38
C SER A 56 -16.26 -18.56 1.98
N VAL A 57 -15.49 -18.17 0.96
CA VAL A 57 -15.59 -16.85 0.31
C VAL A 57 -16.90 -16.82 -0.49
N ARG A 58 -18.03 -16.54 0.17
CA ARG A 58 -19.35 -16.36 -0.48
C ARG A 58 -19.41 -15.01 -1.19
N THR A 59 -18.54 -14.80 -2.18
CA THR A 59 -18.48 -13.54 -2.94
C THR A 59 -18.68 -13.84 -4.41
N ASN A 60 -19.38 -12.96 -5.11
CA ASN A 60 -19.53 -13.04 -6.56
C ASN A 60 -18.14 -12.97 -7.23
N TYR A 61 -17.84 -13.93 -8.11
CA TYR A 61 -16.58 -14.00 -8.87
C TYR A 61 -16.21 -12.67 -9.56
N THR A 62 -17.18 -11.93 -10.08
CA THR A 62 -16.95 -10.62 -10.71
C THR A 62 -16.35 -9.62 -9.72
N LYS A 63 -16.89 -9.55 -8.50
CA LYS A 63 -16.37 -8.66 -7.44
C LYS A 63 -14.97 -9.06 -7.01
N LEU A 64 -14.68 -10.37 -6.97
CA LEU A 64 -13.34 -10.85 -6.64
C LEU A 64 -12.33 -10.45 -7.72
N SER A 65 -12.72 -10.55 -9.00
CA SER A 65 -11.90 -10.12 -10.14
C SER A 65 -11.63 -8.61 -10.10
N GLU A 66 -12.66 -7.78 -9.87
CA GLU A 66 -12.52 -6.33 -9.73
C GLU A 66 -11.56 -5.96 -8.58
N GLN A 67 -11.70 -6.64 -7.43
CA GLN A 67 -10.79 -6.46 -6.31
C GLN A 67 -9.36 -6.87 -6.65
N ALA A 68 -9.16 -7.98 -7.37
CA ALA A 68 -7.83 -8.41 -7.80
C ALA A 68 -7.19 -7.39 -8.74
N MET A 69 -7.93 -6.90 -9.74
CA MET A 69 -7.45 -5.88 -10.68
C MET A 69 -7.10 -4.57 -9.97
N SER A 70 -7.92 -4.13 -9.02
CA SER A 70 -7.65 -2.91 -8.24
C SER A 70 -6.34 -3.04 -7.44
N LYS A 71 -6.12 -4.19 -6.78
CA LYS A 71 -4.88 -4.47 -6.06
C LYS A 71 -3.67 -4.48 -6.99
N ASP A 72 -3.80 -5.11 -8.15
CA ASP A 72 -2.74 -5.21 -9.14
C ASP A 72 -2.32 -3.82 -9.63
N ASN A 73 -3.30 -2.94 -9.86
CA ASN A 73 -3.06 -1.54 -10.19
C ASN A 73 -2.35 -0.77 -9.07
N ILE A 74 -2.74 -0.98 -7.81
CA ILE A 74 -2.06 -0.37 -6.66
C ILE A 74 -0.59 -0.82 -6.60
N VAL A 75 -0.32 -2.12 -6.71
CA VAL A 75 1.05 -2.65 -6.71
C VAL A 75 1.85 -2.08 -7.86
N ARG A 76 1.28 -2.00 -9.07
CA ARG A 76 1.96 -1.39 -10.23
C ARG A 76 2.35 0.07 -9.95
N LYS A 77 1.45 0.88 -9.40
CA LYS A 77 1.73 2.27 -9.04
C LYS A 77 2.83 2.40 -7.99
N VAL A 78 2.79 1.55 -6.96
CA VAL A 78 3.82 1.50 -5.91
C VAL A 78 5.18 1.19 -6.53
N LEU A 79 5.28 0.11 -7.30
CA LEU A 79 6.54 -0.31 -7.88
C LEU A 79 7.07 0.70 -8.91
N THR A 80 6.19 1.30 -9.71
CA THR A 80 6.58 2.33 -10.68
C THR A 80 7.19 3.53 -9.96
N LYS A 81 6.48 4.08 -8.96
CA LYS A 81 6.99 5.20 -8.16
C LYS A 81 8.30 4.86 -7.45
N LEU A 82 8.37 3.66 -6.87
CA LEU A 82 9.57 3.19 -6.18
C LEU A 82 10.77 3.13 -7.12
N ILE A 83 10.63 2.49 -8.26
CA ILE A 83 11.74 2.28 -9.21
C ILE A 83 12.16 3.60 -9.86
N GLU A 84 11.21 4.48 -10.18
CA GLU A 84 11.49 5.71 -10.91
C GLU A 84 11.96 6.87 -10.02
N GLN A 85 11.56 6.91 -8.74
CA GLN A 85 11.71 8.10 -7.89
C GLN A 85 12.40 7.82 -6.55
N ASP A 86 12.12 6.68 -5.91
CA ASP A 86 12.48 6.44 -4.51
C ASP A 86 13.43 5.24 -4.32
N ASP A 87 14.04 4.72 -5.38
CA ASP A 87 14.86 3.49 -5.38
C ASP A 87 15.95 3.52 -4.31
N LYS A 88 16.65 4.65 -4.18
CA LYS A 88 17.72 4.86 -3.19
C LYS A 88 17.23 4.80 -1.74
N ILE A 89 15.98 5.19 -1.49
CA ILE A 89 15.40 5.17 -0.14
C ILE A 89 15.13 3.71 0.26
N PHE A 90 14.52 2.93 -0.65
CA PHE A 90 14.18 1.53 -0.40
C PHE A 90 15.39 0.58 -0.45
N LEU A 91 16.45 0.94 -1.16
CA LEU A 91 17.74 0.24 -1.14
C LEU A 91 18.71 0.75 -0.06
N GLY A 92 18.30 1.76 0.70
CA GLY A 92 19.10 2.39 1.73
C GLY A 92 19.20 1.60 3.02
N LYS A 93 19.67 2.25 4.08
CA LYS A 93 19.73 1.66 5.43
C LYS A 93 18.33 1.57 6.03
N GLU A 94 18.07 0.49 6.78
CA GLU A 94 16.78 0.23 7.42
C GLU A 94 16.29 1.40 8.29
N ASN A 95 17.18 2.04 9.06
CA ASN A 95 16.82 3.18 9.90
C ASN A 95 16.33 4.39 9.09
N GLU A 96 16.91 4.63 7.92
CA GLU A 96 16.50 5.73 7.03
C GLU A 96 15.15 5.43 6.37
N LEU A 97 14.94 4.18 5.93
CA LEU A 97 13.66 3.73 5.41
C LEU A 97 12.55 3.86 6.48
N ASN A 98 12.82 3.41 7.70
CA ASN A 98 11.86 3.52 8.81
C ASN A 98 11.50 4.96 9.12
N LYS A 99 12.49 5.86 9.15
CA LYS A 99 12.26 7.29 9.32
C LYS A 99 11.40 7.87 8.18
N TYR A 100 11.73 7.56 6.93
CA TYR A 100 10.96 7.96 5.77
C TYR A 100 9.49 7.50 5.84
N LEU A 101 9.25 6.23 6.19
CA LEU A 101 7.90 5.67 6.27
C LEU A 101 7.06 6.28 7.39
N ILE A 102 7.68 6.73 8.49
CA ILE A 102 7.01 7.50 9.54
C ILE A 102 6.68 8.89 9.02
N GLU A 103 7.64 9.61 8.44
CA GLU A 103 7.42 10.94 7.90
C GLU A 103 6.34 10.95 6.81
N LEU A 104 6.29 9.91 5.98
CA LEU A 104 5.30 9.73 4.92
C LEU A 104 3.85 9.84 5.40
N ILE A 105 3.53 9.29 6.57
CA ILE A 105 2.15 9.26 7.09
C ILE A 105 1.77 10.54 7.87
N PHE A 106 2.76 11.33 8.29
CA PHE A 106 2.54 12.59 9.00
C PHE A 106 2.66 13.82 8.10
N ASN A 107 3.30 13.70 6.94
CA ASN A 107 3.52 14.84 6.05
C ASN A 107 2.27 15.12 5.20
N GLN A 108 1.51 16.16 5.55
CA GLN A 108 0.28 16.56 4.86
C GLN A 108 0.51 17.13 3.44
N ASN A 109 1.76 17.20 2.96
CA ASN A 109 2.16 17.92 1.74
C ASN A 109 2.59 17.07 0.53
N VAL A 110 2.35 15.75 0.49
CA VAL A 110 2.73 14.91 -0.68
C VAL A 110 1.94 15.25 -1.97
N CYS A 111 1.08 16.28 -1.97
CA CYS A 111 0.35 16.78 -3.13
C CYS A 111 1.09 17.82 -4.00
N LYS A 112 2.38 18.14 -3.77
CA LYS A 112 3.06 19.28 -4.43
C LYS A 112 4.29 18.99 -5.30
N HIS A 113 4.55 17.76 -5.73
CA HIS A 113 5.57 17.50 -6.75
C HIS A 113 5.01 16.84 -8.00
N ILE A 114 4.17 17.60 -8.71
CA ILE A 114 4.22 17.65 -10.17
C ILE A 114 4.42 19.14 -10.49
N GLN A 115 5.69 19.59 -10.43
CA GLN A 115 6.05 20.77 -11.17
C GLN A 115 6.25 20.33 -12.61
N VAL A 116 5.40 20.91 -13.45
CA VAL A 116 5.48 20.98 -14.90
C VAL A 116 6.95 21.15 -15.34
N LEU A 117 7.41 20.21 -16.14
CA LEU A 117 8.40 20.43 -17.20
C LEU A 117 7.73 20.05 -18.52
#